data_AF-A0A150NWU9-F1
#
_entry.id   AF-A0A150NWU9-F1
#
_cell.length_a   1.000
_cell.length_b   1.000
_cell.length_c   1.000
_cell.angle_alpha   90.00
_cell.angle_beta   90.00
_cell.angle_gamma   90.00
#
_symmetry.space_group_name_H-M   'P 1'
#
loop_
_entity.id
_entity.type
_entity.pdbx_description
1 polymer ?
#
loop_
_entity_poly.entity_id
_entity_poly.type
_entity_poly.pdbx_seq_one_letter_code
_entity_poly.pdbx_strand_id
1 'polypeptide(L)'
;MDELQDRLVGRGTDSAEVIAQRIEKAKEEIALMREYDYAIVNDQVPLAAERVKRVIEAEHFRVDRVIGHYQEMLPKSPTTR
;
A
#
# COMPACT_ATOMS: atom_id res chain seq x y z
N MET A 1 8.13 -30.08 -9.56
CA MET A 1 7.09 -29.25 -8.89
C MET A 1 7.19 -29.52 -7.39
N ASP A 2 8.39 -29.47 -6.82
CA ASP A 2 8.67 -30.19 -5.56
C ASP A 2 9.38 -29.30 -4.51
N GLU A 3 10.07 -28.23 -4.91
CA GLU A 3 10.77 -27.35 -3.96
C GLU A 3 9.85 -26.42 -3.15
N LEU A 4 8.64 -26.14 -3.67
CA LEU A 4 7.64 -25.32 -2.97
C LEU A 4 6.96 -26.11 -1.83
N GLN A 5 6.90 -27.43 -1.95
CA GLN A 5 6.22 -28.31 -0.99
C GLN A 5 7.12 -28.58 0.24
N ASP A 6 8.41 -28.82 0.03
CA ASP A 6 9.38 -29.00 1.11
C ASP A 6 9.59 -27.72 1.95
N ARG A 7 9.53 -26.54 1.31
CA ARG A 7 9.59 -25.27 2.04
C ARG A 7 8.37 -25.01 2.93
N LEU A 8 7.22 -25.63 2.63
CA LEU A 8 5.99 -25.48 3.42
C LEU A 8 5.93 -26.44 4.62
N VAL A 9 6.49 -27.65 4.50
CA VAL A 9 6.43 -28.69 5.54
C VAL A 9 7.45 -28.48 6.67
N GLY A 10 8.51 -27.70 6.44
CA GLY A 10 9.55 -27.40 7.43
C GLY A 10 9.15 -26.49 8.61
N ARG A 11 7.93 -25.95 8.63
CA ARG A 11 7.37 -25.21 9.78
C ARG A 11 6.25 -26.02 10.42
N GLY A 12 6.61 -27.09 11.12
CA GLY A 12 5.68 -27.95 11.86
C GLY A 12 5.01 -27.24 13.04
N THR A 13 4.12 -26.26 12.79
CA THR A 13 3.29 -25.66 13.86
C THR A 13 2.00 -24.99 13.39
N ASP A 14 1.71 -24.90 12.10
CA ASP A 14 0.40 -24.43 11.63
C ASP A 14 -0.41 -25.66 11.14
N SER A 15 -1.37 -26.11 11.95
CA SER A 15 -2.32 -27.17 11.60
C SER A 15 -3.06 -26.83 10.30
N ALA A 16 -3.50 -27.84 9.54
CA ALA A 16 -4.23 -27.64 8.28
C ALA A 16 -5.44 -26.66 8.42
N GLU A 17 -6.05 -26.61 9.60
CA GLU A 17 -7.08 -25.62 9.97
C GLU A 17 -6.59 -24.17 9.99
N VAL A 18 -5.36 -23.91 10.47
CA VAL A 18 -4.76 -22.57 10.50
C VAL A 18 -4.44 -22.10 9.09
N ILE A 19 -4.01 -23.00 8.20
CA ILE A 19 -3.79 -22.71 6.79
C ILE A 19 -5.11 -22.37 6.10
N ALA A 20 -6.17 -23.15 6.34
CA ALA A 20 -7.50 -22.87 5.81
C ALA A 20 -8.05 -21.53 6.32
N GLN A 21 -7.90 -21.21 7.61
CA GLN A 21 -8.28 -19.92 8.17
C GLN A 21 -7.49 -18.75 7.57
N ARG A 22 -6.18 -18.92 7.33
CA ARG A 22 -5.38 -17.88 6.66
C ARG A 22 -5.79 -17.67 5.20
N ILE A 23 -6.12 -18.73 4.47
CA ILE A 23 -6.60 -18.62 3.09
C ILE A 23 -7.94 -17.89 3.04
N GLU A 24 -8.86 -18.20 3.96
CA GLU A 24 -10.16 -17.53 3.99
C GLU A 24 -10.03 -16.06 4.38
N LYS A 25 -9.21 -15.75 5.38
CA LYS A 25 -8.89 -14.38 5.76
C LYS A 25 -8.23 -13.59 4.62
N ALA A 26 -7.36 -14.23 3.83
CA ALA A 26 -6.76 -13.61 2.65
C ALA A 26 -7.81 -13.26 1.56
N LYS A 27 -8.88 -14.06 1.40
CA LYS A 27 -9.97 -13.72 0.48
C LYS A 27 -10.78 -12.52 0.96
N GLU A 28 -11.08 -12.44 2.25
CA GLU A 28 -11.75 -11.28 2.85
C GLU A 28 -10.89 -10.02 2.68
N GLU A 29 -9.58 -10.12 2.96
CA GLU A 29 -8.63 -9.02 2.77
C GLU A 29 -8.52 -8.58 1.29
N ILE A 30 -8.60 -9.49 0.33
CA ILE A 30 -8.65 -9.16 -1.12
C ILE A 30 -9.93 -8.42 -1.49
N ALA A 31 -11.07 -8.75 -0.87
CA ALA A 31 -12.33 -8.05 -1.10
C ALA A 31 -12.26 -6.61 -0.60
N LEU A 32 -11.68 -6.41 0.60
CA LEU A 32 -11.41 -5.10 1.19
C LEU A 32 -10.34 -4.32 0.42
N MET A 33 -9.42 -4.99 -0.29
CA MET A 33 -8.34 -4.37 -1.06
C MET A 33 -8.86 -3.43 -2.17
N ARG A 34 -10.11 -3.60 -2.62
CA ARG A 34 -10.75 -2.69 -3.58
C ARG A 34 -11.13 -1.33 -2.99
N GLU A 35 -11.19 -1.23 -1.67
CA GLU A 35 -11.56 -0.01 -0.94
C GLU A 35 -10.34 0.83 -0.54
N TYR A 36 -9.12 0.33 -0.77
CA TYR A 36 -7.88 1.02 -0.45
C TYR A 36 -7.22 1.59 -1.72
N ASP A 37 -6.66 2.80 -1.60
CA ASP A 37 -5.95 3.45 -2.71
C ASP A 37 -4.58 2.81 -3.01
N TYR A 38 -3.97 2.14 -2.04
CA TYR A 38 -2.63 1.53 -2.15
C TYR A 38 -2.55 0.18 -1.43
N ALA A 39 -1.91 -0.80 -2.08
CA ALA A 39 -1.54 -2.07 -1.48
C ALA A 39 -0.01 -2.22 -1.48
N ILE A 40 0.58 -2.57 -0.34
CA ILE A 40 2.04 -2.74 -0.17
C ILE A 40 2.34 -4.14 0.32
N VAL A 41 3.13 -4.90 -0.45
CA VAL A 41 3.60 -6.22 -0.06
C VAL A 41 4.69 -6.07 1.01
N ASN A 42 4.48 -6.68 2.18
CA ASN A 42 5.44 -6.72 3.28
C ASN A 42 6.24 -8.04 3.24
N ASP A 43 7.18 -8.13 2.30
CA ASP A 43 8.13 -9.24 2.16
C ASP A 43 9.28 -9.13 3.18
N GLN A 44 9.81 -7.92 3.37
CA GLN A 44 10.83 -7.59 4.35
C GLN A 44 10.50 -6.26 5.02
N VAL A 45 10.54 -6.23 6.34
CA VAL A 45 10.18 -5.05 7.15
C VAL A 45 10.90 -3.77 6.72
N PRO A 46 12.23 -3.75 6.47
CA PRO A 46 12.92 -2.54 6.06
C PRO A 46 12.45 -2.00 4.69
N LEU A 47 12.23 -2.90 3.73
CA LEU A 47 11.76 -2.56 2.38
C LEU A 47 10.31 -2.09 2.39
N ALA A 48 9.46 -2.72 3.19
CA ALA A 48 8.07 -2.32 3.35
C ALA A 48 7.96 -0.90 3.91
N ALA A 49 8.75 -0.57 4.93
CA ALA A 49 8.79 0.77 5.51
C ALA A 49 9.24 1.83 4.47
N GLU A 50 10.23 1.50 3.64
CA GLU A 50 10.66 2.39 2.57
C GLU A 50 9.57 2.60 1.51
N ARG A 51 8.88 1.53 1.11
CA ARG A 51 7.75 1.59 0.15
C ARG A 51 6.60 2.46 0.70
N VAL A 52 6.26 2.32 1.98
CA VAL A 52 5.26 3.17 2.65
C VAL A 52 5.68 4.63 2.61
N LYS A 53 6.94 4.93 2.95
CA LYS A 53 7.46 6.29 2.92
C LYS A 53 7.33 6.93 1.52
N ARG A 54 7.64 6.17 0.47
CA ARG A 54 7.53 6.64 -0.92
C ARG A 54 6.08 6.96 -1.33
N VAL A 55 5.12 6.15 -0.90
CA VAL A 55 3.69 6.43 -1.14
C VAL A 55 3.27 7.74 -0.48
N ILE A 56 3.68 7.96 0.77
CA ILE A 56 3.40 9.21 1.49
C ILE A 56 4.06 10.41 0.80
N GLU A 57 5.31 10.26 0.35
CA GLU A 57 5.99 11.31 -0.41
C GLU A 57 5.26 11.63 -1.73
N ALA A 58 4.83 10.63 -2.48
CA ALA A 58 4.05 10.82 -3.70
C ALA A 58 2.73 11.57 -3.43
N GLU A 59 2.03 11.26 -2.34
CA GLU A 59 0.79 11.95 -1.96
C GLU A 59 1.00 13.44 -1.65
N HIS A 60 2.16 13.84 -1.16
CA HIS A 60 2.47 15.26 -0.96
C HIS A 60 2.59 16.05 -2.26
N PHE A 61 2.91 15.39 -3.39
CA PHE A 61 3.05 16.03 -4.69
C PHE A 61 1.74 16.05 -5.50
N ARG A 62 0.64 15.52 -4.96
CA ARG A 62 -0.66 15.58 -5.64
C ARG A 62 -1.05 17.03 -5.93
N VAL A 63 -1.44 17.29 -7.18
CA VAL A 63 -1.83 18.62 -7.67
C VAL A 63 -2.85 19.29 -6.75
N ASP A 64 -3.82 18.53 -6.24
CA ASP A 64 -4.84 19.00 -5.29
C ASP A 64 -4.24 19.70 -4.06
N ARG A 65 -3.06 19.26 -3.58
CA ARG A 65 -2.35 19.84 -2.43
C ARG A 65 -1.44 21.01 -2.79
N VAL A 66 -0.86 21.02 -4.00
CA VAL A 66 0.15 22.01 -4.39
C VAL A 66 -0.44 23.20 -5.15
N ILE A 67 -1.59 23.03 -5.80
CA ILE A 67 -2.20 24.04 -6.67
C ILE A 67 -2.57 25.32 -5.91
N GLY A 68 -3.06 25.19 -4.67
CA GLY A 68 -3.37 26.34 -3.82
C GLY A 68 -2.14 27.20 -3.53
N HIS A 69 -1.00 26.55 -3.24
CA HIS A 69 0.25 27.26 -3.00
C HIS A 69 0.74 28.01 -4.24
N TYR A 70 0.67 27.40 -5.43
CA TYR A 70 1.07 28.07 -6.67
C TYR A 70 0.12 29.21 -7.08
N GLN A 71 -1.18 29.08 -6.81
CA GLN A 71 -2.16 30.15 -7.07
C GLN A 71 -1.92 31.39 -6.21
N GLU A 72 -1.44 31.23 -4.97
CA GLU A 72 -1.05 32.35 -4.10
C GLU A 72 0.24 33.04 -4.55
N MET A 73 1.15 32.30 -5.18
CA MET A 73 2.41 32.84 -5.72
C MET A 73 2.21 33.61 -7.03
N LEU A 74 1.10 33.40 -7.74
CA LEU A 74 0.81 34.15 -8.96
C LEU A 74 0.39 35.59 -8.62
N PRO A 75 0.95 36.61 -9.30
CA PRO A 75 0.53 37.99 -9.09
C PRO A 75 -0.94 38.12 -9.43
N LYS A 76 -1.76 38.56 -8.46
CA LYS A 76 -3.16 38.89 -8.71
C LYS A 76 -3.18 39.95 -9.80
N SER A 77 -3.78 39.64 -10.94
CA SER A 77 -3.94 40.59 -12.04
C SER A 77 -4.57 41.87 -11.49
N PRO A 78 -4.09 43.07 -11.87
CA PRO A 78 -4.66 44.30 -11.36
C PRO A 78 -6.13 44.34 -11.77
N THR A 79 -7.01 44.34 -10.77
CA THR A 79 -8.44 44.59 -10.93
C THR A 79 -8.60 45.86 -11.75
N THR A 80 -8.93 45.71 -13.02
CA THR A 80 -9.28 46.83 -13.87
C THR A 80 -10.71 47.22 -13.52
N ARG A 81 -10.86 48.34 -12.81
CA ARG A 81 -12.06 49.18 -12.83
C ARG A 81 -11.64 50.63 -12.82
#